data_AF-A0A5E4SR27-F1
#
_entry.id   AF-A0A5E4SR27-F1
#
_cell.length_a   1.000
_cell.length_b   1.000
_cell.length_c   1.000
_cell.angle_alpha   90.00
_cell.angle_beta   90.00
_cell.angle_gamma   90.00
#
_symmetry.space_group_name_H-M   'P 1'
#
loop_
_entity.id
_entity.type
_entity.pdbx_description
1 polymer ?
#
loop_
_entity_poly.entity_id
_entity_poly.type
_entity_poly.pdbx_seq_one_letter_code
_entity_poly.pdbx_strand_id
1 'polypeptide(L)'
;MPPGPRANVYYKDLPSELIDEIWRRYLEAIEPLREAGKLGLVHFQFPPWLTGDKTSREHVEACAQRMTGYGIAAEFRHRGWFDGDRSDKTLAWLREMGWVNTTVDEPQGFTNSIAQVWETTSPLAAVVRLHGRNQQTWNARDSTAASDRFNYDYREAELAALVDPIRVIAKVVARVYVVFNNNYEDQGQRNAMTLMALLDE
;
A
#
# COMPACT_ATOMS: atom_id res chain seq x y z
N MET A 1 -23.11 -12.31 13.14
CA MET A 1 -24.03 -11.36 12.46
C MET A 1 -25.35 -12.06 12.24
N PRO A 2 -26.50 -11.40 12.43
CA PRO A 2 -27.77 -11.98 12.02
C PRO A 2 -27.71 -12.24 10.50
N PRO A 3 -28.25 -13.37 10.01
CA PRO A 3 -28.18 -13.73 8.60
C PRO A 3 -28.99 -12.73 7.77
N GLY A 4 -28.30 -11.87 7.01
CA GLY A 4 -28.90 -11.02 5.99
C GLY A 4 -29.00 -11.76 4.65
N PRO A 5 -29.79 -11.25 3.68
CA PRO A 5 -30.10 -11.94 2.42
C PRO A 5 -28.94 -12.02 1.40
N ARG A 6 -27.75 -11.51 1.73
CA ARG A 6 -26.57 -11.52 0.84
C ARG A 6 -25.42 -12.24 1.51
N ALA A 7 -24.70 -13.05 0.74
CA ALA A 7 -23.50 -13.76 1.19
C ALA A 7 -22.34 -12.80 1.56
N ASN A 8 -22.36 -11.57 1.04
CA ASN A 8 -21.33 -10.56 1.27
C ASN A 8 -21.89 -9.37 2.05
N VAL A 9 -21.10 -8.87 3.00
CA VAL A 9 -21.36 -7.65 3.76
C VAL A 9 -20.40 -6.57 3.28
N TYR A 10 -20.93 -5.44 2.83
CA TYR A 10 -20.13 -4.32 2.33
C TYR A 10 -20.10 -3.18 3.34
N TYR A 11 -18.94 -2.52 3.46
CA TYR A 11 -18.72 -1.40 4.39
C TYR A 11 -19.79 -0.30 4.25
N LYS A 12 -20.16 0.06 3.01
CA LYS A 12 -21.18 1.07 2.71
C LYS A 12 -22.61 0.71 3.14
N ASP A 13 -22.87 -0.58 3.34
CA ASP A 13 -24.20 -1.11 3.70
C ASP A 13 -24.34 -1.27 5.23
N LEU A 14 -23.28 -0.99 6.01
CA LEU A 14 -23.29 -1.09 7.47
C LEU A 14 -23.89 0.16 8.12
N PRO A 15 -24.70 0.01 9.19
CA PRO A 15 -25.11 1.13 10.03
C PRO A 15 -23.90 1.89 10.60
N SER A 16 -24.03 3.21 10.78
CA SER A 16 -22.96 4.07 11.30
C SER A 16 -22.44 3.60 12.66
N GLU A 17 -23.31 3.13 13.53
CA GLU A 17 -22.95 2.68 14.88
C GLU A 17 -22.04 1.44 14.83
N LEU A 18 -22.26 0.57 13.85
CA LEU A 18 -21.42 -0.61 13.65
C LEU A 18 -20.07 -0.25 13.03
N ILE A 19 -20.06 0.72 12.11
CA ILE A 19 -18.81 1.27 11.56
C ILE A 19 -17.98 1.91 12.68
N ASP A 20 -18.60 2.71 13.54
CA ASP A 20 -17.96 3.34 14.68
C ASP A 20 -17.35 2.31 15.64
N GLU A 21 -18.10 1.25 15.94
CA GLU A 21 -17.64 0.17 16.80
C GLU A 21 -16.47 -0.64 16.17
N ILE A 22 -16.48 -0.87 14.87
CA ILE A 22 -15.36 -1.52 14.15
C ILE A 22 -14.10 -0.66 14.28
N TRP A 23 -14.21 0.65 14.04
CA TRP A 23 -13.08 1.57 14.20
C TRP A 23 -12.57 1.62 15.63
N ARG A 24 -13.46 1.73 16.62
CA ARG A 24 -13.08 1.73 18.04
C ARG A 24 -12.28 0.49 18.39
N ARG A 25 -12.78 -0.70 18.03
CA ARG A 25 -12.09 -1.98 18.29
C ARG A 25 -10.75 -2.09 17.56
N TYR A 26 -10.68 -1.61 16.33
CA TYR A 26 -9.44 -1.62 15.57
C TYR A 26 -8.36 -0.76 16.24
N LEU A 27 -8.72 0.47 16.63
CA LEU A 27 -7.82 1.40 17.31
C LEU A 27 -7.37 0.85 18.66
N GLU A 28 -8.29 0.30 19.46
CA GLU A 28 -7.96 -0.36 20.73
C GLU A 28 -7.00 -1.54 20.56
N ALA A 29 -7.14 -2.32 19.47
CA ALA A 29 -6.27 -3.46 19.21
C ALA A 29 -4.84 -3.06 18.83
N ILE A 30 -4.64 -1.92 18.18
CA ILE A 30 -3.31 -1.45 17.76
C ILE A 30 -2.66 -0.49 18.77
N GLU A 31 -3.44 0.06 19.70
CA GLU A 31 -2.97 1.01 20.71
C GLU A 31 -1.78 0.48 21.54
N PRO A 32 -1.73 -0.79 22.00
CA PRO A 32 -0.57 -1.30 22.73
C PRO A 32 0.74 -1.26 21.93
N LEU A 33 0.67 -1.41 20.60
CA LEU A 33 1.85 -1.28 19.73
C LEU A 33 2.30 0.18 19.66
N ARG A 34 1.36 1.14 19.67
CA ARG A 34 1.63 2.57 19.67
C ARG A 34 2.24 3.01 20.99
N GLU A 35 1.65 2.64 22.12
CA GLU A 35 2.15 2.96 23.47
C GLU A 35 3.56 2.39 23.69
N ALA A 36 3.84 1.20 23.15
CA ALA A 36 5.17 0.58 23.20
C ALA A 36 6.18 1.17 22.21
N GLY A 37 5.80 2.14 21.37
CA GLY A 37 6.66 2.72 20.32
C GLY A 37 7.03 1.74 19.21
N LYS A 38 6.27 0.65 19.05
CA LYS A 38 6.50 -0.42 18.06
C LYS A 38 5.60 -0.32 16.82
N LEU A 39 4.59 0.55 16.85
CA LEU A 39 3.76 0.83 15.68
C LEU A 39 4.46 1.81 14.74
N GLY A 40 4.93 1.33 13.59
CA GLY A 40 5.58 2.16 12.59
C GLY A 40 4.59 3.03 11.80
N LEU A 41 3.78 2.39 10.96
CA LEU A 41 2.70 3.00 10.19
C LEU A 41 1.52 2.03 10.14
N VAL A 42 0.31 2.56 9.98
CA VAL A 42 -0.84 1.77 9.57
C VAL A 42 -0.99 1.87 8.06
N HIS A 43 -0.99 0.73 7.38
CA HIS A 43 -1.00 0.66 5.92
C HIS A 43 -2.41 0.44 5.37
N PHE A 44 -2.88 1.38 4.56
CA PHE A 44 -4.15 1.34 3.86
C PHE A 44 -3.92 1.01 2.38
N GLN A 45 -4.12 -0.26 2.02
CA GLN A 45 -4.16 -0.69 0.63
C GLN A 45 -5.57 -0.49 0.07
N PHE A 46 -5.75 0.51 -0.78
CA PHE A 46 -7.03 0.78 -1.43
C PHE A 46 -7.20 -0.11 -2.67
N PRO A 47 -8.40 -0.69 -2.84
CA PRO A 47 -8.67 -1.62 -3.92
C PRO A 47 -8.80 -0.90 -5.28
N PRO A 48 -8.67 -1.62 -6.41
CA PRO A 48 -8.62 -1.02 -7.75
C PRO A 48 -9.92 -0.34 -8.20
N TRP A 49 -11.06 -0.53 -7.51
CA TRP A 49 -12.29 0.19 -7.81
C TRP A 49 -12.35 1.61 -7.21
N LEU A 50 -11.39 1.99 -6.36
CA LEU A 50 -11.17 3.39 -6.00
C LEU A 50 -10.29 4.01 -7.06
N THR A 51 -10.88 4.89 -7.89
CA THR A 51 -10.26 5.34 -9.15
C THR A 51 -9.62 6.73 -9.07
N GLY A 52 -9.69 7.38 -7.90
CA GLY A 52 -9.20 8.74 -7.68
C GLY A 52 -10.22 9.84 -7.97
N ASP A 53 -11.47 9.47 -8.20
CA ASP A 53 -12.59 10.39 -8.30
C ASP A 53 -12.97 11.01 -6.94
N LYS A 54 -13.95 11.92 -6.94
CA LYS A 54 -14.39 12.64 -5.74
C LYS A 54 -14.83 11.68 -4.63
N THR A 55 -15.66 10.69 -4.96
CA THR A 55 -16.15 9.69 -4.00
C THR A 55 -15.01 8.86 -3.40
N SER A 56 -14.01 8.49 -4.22
CA SER A 56 -12.82 7.78 -3.75
C SER A 56 -12.02 8.63 -2.74
N ARG A 57 -11.87 9.93 -3.01
CA ARG A 57 -11.16 10.86 -2.10
C ARG A 57 -11.91 11.07 -0.79
N GLU A 58 -13.22 11.27 -0.85
CA GLU A 58 -14.07 11.40 0.36
C GLU A 58 -13.95 10.16 1.26
N HIS A 59 -13.85 8.96 0.67
CA HIS A 59 -13.63 7.75 1.44
C HIS A 59 -12.26 7.70 2.13
N VAL A 60 -11.19 8.10 1.42
CA VAL A 60 -9.83 8.16 2.00
C VAL A 60 -9.77 9.20 3.11
N GLU A 61 -10.38 10.37 2.92
CA GLU A 61 -10.47 11.43 3.93
C GLU A 61 -11.24 10.97 5.17
N ALA A 62 -12.33 10.20 5.00
CA ALA A 62 -13.03 9.59 6.13
C ALA A 62 -12.14 8.62 6.91
N CYS A 63 -11.32 7.81 6.23
CA CYS A 63 -10.31 6.98 6.90
C CYS A 63 -9.24 7.83 7.62
N ALA A 64 -8.80 8.94 7.02
CA ALA A 64 -7.85 9.88 7.63
C ALA A 64 -8.37 10.48 8.92
N GLN A 65 -9.62 10.91 8.95
CA GLN A 65 -10.25 11.44 10.17
C GLN A 65 -10.25 10.39 11.30
N ARG A 66 -10.59 9.14 11.00
CA ARG A 66 -10.61 8.04 11.98
C ARG A 66 -9.23 7.67 12.52
N MET A 67 -8.18 7.93 11.74
CA MET A 67 -6.79 7.59 12.08
C MET A 67 -5.99 8.79 12.61
N THR A 68 -6.66 9.86 13.05
CA THR A 68 -5.98 11.03 13.64
C THR A 68 -5.04 10.58 14.77
N GLY A 69 -3.79 11.04 14.73
CA GLY A 69 -2.76 10.68 15.70
C GLY A 69 -1.92 9.43 15.35
N TYR A 70 -2.23 8.77 14.23
CA TYR A 70 -1.46 7.64 13.71
C TYR A 70 -0.71 8.01 12.42
N GLY A 71 0.48 7.45 12.23
CA GLY A 71 1.18 7.53 10.95
C GLY A 71 0.55 6.58 9.94
N ILE A 72 0.15 7.08 8.77
CA ILE A 72 -0.56 6.30 7.74
C ILE A 72 0.25 6.23 6.46
N ALA A 73 0.26 5.05 5.83
CA ALA A 73 0.68 4.86 4.45
C ALA A 73 -0.52 4.48 3.58
N ALA A 74 -0.72 5.20 2.47
CA ALA A 74 -1.72 4.87 1.45
C ALA A 74 -1.07 4.18 0.26
N GLU A 75 -1.66 3.06 -0.16
CA GLU A 75 -1.32 2.37 -1.40
C GLU A 75 -2.54 2.37 -2.31
N PHE A 76 -2.38 2.90 -3.52
CA PHE A 76 -3.42 2.91 -4.54
C PHE A 76 -3.15 1.83 -5.59
N ARG A 77 -4.20 1.18 -6.08
CA ARG A 77 -4.10 0.09 -7.07
C ARG A 77 -4.87 0.37 -8.35
N HIS A 78 -5.08 1.63 -8.67
CA HIS A 78 -5.74 2.05 -9.91
C HIS A 78 -4.99 3.21 -10.55
N ARG A 79 -4.65 3.10 -11.84
CA ARG A 79 -3.86 4.14 -12.54
C ARG A 79 -4.45 5.54 -12.50
N GLY A 80 -5.77 5.66 -12.37
CA GLY A 80 -6.50 6.94 -12.33
C GLY A 80 -6.09 7.90 -11.20
N TRP A 81 -5.36 7.42 -10.20
CA TRP A 81 -4.73 8.26 -9.16
C TRP A 81 -3.50 9.03 -9.65
N PHE A 82 -2.77 8.50 -10.64
CA PHE A 82 -1.47 8.99 -11.09
C PHE A 82 -1.38 9.29 -12.60
N ASP A 83 -2.46 9.08 -13.36
CA ASP A 83 -2.50 9.43 -14.79
C ASP A 83 -2.39 10.94 -15.01
N GLY A 84 -1.40 11.38 -15.79
CA GLY A 84 -1.24 12.77 -16.22
C GLY A 84 -1.05 13.76 -15.07
N ASP A 85 -1.81 14.85 -15.07
CA ASP A 85 -1.75 15.92 -14.05
C ASP A 85 -2.29 15.49 -12.68
N ARG A 86 -2.88 14.29 -12.58
CA ARG A 86 -3.42 13.77 -11.32
C ARG A 86 -2.33 13.31 -10.36
N SER A 87 -1.16 12.93 -10.86
CA SER A 87 -0.05 12.50 -10.00
C SER A 87 0.32 13.59 -8.99
N ASP A 88 0.63 14.80 -9.47
CA ASP A 88 1.02 15.92 -8.62
C ASP A 88 -0.10 16.32 -7.64
N LYS A 89 -1.36 16.29 -8.11
CA LYS A 89 -2.53 16.57 -7.27
C LYS A 89 -2.73 15.54 -6.18
N THR A 90 -2.54 14.26 -6.48
CA THR A 90 -2.63 13.17 -5.50
C THR A 90 -1.52 13.28 -4.47
N LEU A 91 -0.28 13.54 -4.90
CA LEU A 91 0.86 13.71 -3.99
C LEU A 91 0.72 14.95 -3.10
N ALA A 92 0.27 16.09 -3.65
CA ALA A 92 0.00 17.30 -2.88
C ALA A 92 -1.11 17.07 -1.83
N TRP A 93 -2.20 16.42 -2.20
CA TRP A 93 -3.29 16.09 -1.28
C TRP A 93 -2.84 15.13 -0.16
N LEU A 94 -2.00 14.12 -0.46
CA LEU A 94 -1.42 13.28 0.59
C LEU A 94 -0.50 14.08 1.53
N ARG A 95 0.27 15.04 1.01
CA ARG A 95 1.10 15.95 1.83
C ARG A 95 0.26 16.80 2.76
N GLU A 96 -0.87 17.33 2.29
CA GLU A 96 -1.82 18.10 3.12
C GLU A 96 -2.39 17.26 4.27
N MET A 97 -2.69 15.97 4.02
CA MET A 97 -3.15 15.04 5.06
C MET A 97 -2.02 14.51 5.95
N GLY A 98 -0.75 14.74 5.60
CA GLY A 98 0.41 14.15 6.28
C GLY A 98 0.57 12.63 6.07
N TRP A 99 -0.12 12.07 5.07
CA TRP A 99 -0.11 10.64 4.76
C TRP A 99 1.09 10.27 3.87
N VAL A 100 1.65 9.09 4.07
CA VAL A 100 2.77 8.55 3.29
C VAL A 100 2.25 7.89 2.01
N ASN A 101 2.76 8.30 0.85
CA ASN A 101 2.57 7.59 -0.41
C ASN A 101 3.37 6.28 -0.40
N THR A 102 2.73 5.19 -0.77
CA THR A 102 3.40 3.90 -0.96
C THR A 102 3.85 3.78 -2.42
N THR A 103 5.15 3.68 -2.64
CA THR A 103 5.72 3.30 -3.94
C THR A 103 5.46 1.82 -4.18
N VAL A 104 4.82 1.48 -5.30
CA VAL A 104 4.41 0.11 -5.62
C VAL A 104 5.21 -0.40 -6.81
N ASP A 105 5.93 -1.51 -6.64
CA ASP A 105 6.46 -2.30 -7.75
C ASP A 105 5.48 -3.45 -8.03
N GLU A 106 4.85 -3.40 -9.20
CA GLU A 106 3.87 -4.38 -9.66
C GLU A 106 3.88 -4.49 -11.19
N PRO A 107 3.25 -5.51 -11.80
CA PRO A 107 3.21 -5.67 -13.25
C PRO A 107 2.55 -4.48 -13.94
N GLN A 108 3.21 -3.90 -14.94
CA GLN A 108 2.72 -2.71 -15.65
C GLN A 108 1.81 -3.07 -16.83
N GLY A 109 1.01 -2.10 -17.29
CA GLY A 109 0.13 -2.24 -18.47
C GLY A 109 -1.33 -2.58 -18.18
N PHE A 110 -1.73 -2.64 -16.91
CA PHE A 110 -3.12 -2.91 -16.50
C PHE A 110 -3.76 -1.68 -15.83
N THR A 111 -5.10 -1.60 -15.86
CA THR A 111 -5.84 -0.51 -15.18
C THR A 111 -5.71 -0.59 -13.66
N ASN A 112 -5.55 -1.80 -13.12
CA ASN A 112 -5.31 -2.09 -11.72
C ASN A 112 -3.83 -2.10 -11.34
N SER A 113 -2.99 -1.41 -12.14
CA SER A 113 -1.58 -1.20 -11.84
C SER A 113 -1.28 0.30 -11.87
N ILE A 114 -0.39 0.75 -11.01
CA ILE A 114 0.12 2.13 -11.00
C ILE A 114 1.58 2.18 -11.42
N ALA A 115 2.03 3.35 -11.89
CA ALA A 115 3.44 3.61 -12.08
C ALA A 115 4.19 3.58 -10.74
N GLN A 116 5.50 3.29 -10.79
CA GLN A 116 6.36 3.43 -9.62
C GLN A 116 6.60 4.92 -9.32
N VAL A 117 5.83 5.45 -8.38
CA VAL A 117 5.94 6.86 -7.95
C VAL A 117 6.95 6.94 -6.80
N TRP A 118 8.18 7.35 -7.11
CA TRP A 118 9.29 7.52 -6.15
C TRP A 118 9.29 8.90 -5.49
N GLU A 119 8.10 9.39 -5.12
CA GLU A 119 7.93 10.67 -4.43
C GLU A 119 7.44 10.50 -3.00
N THR A 120 8.05 11.27 -2.10
CA THR A 120 7.71 11.30 -0.69
C THR A 120 6.64 12.38 -0.43
N THR A 121 5.69 12.05 0.43
CA THR A 121 4.58 12.94 0.81
C THR A 121 4.56 13.27 2.30
N SER A 122 5.49 12.71 3.07
CA SER A 122 5.64 12.99 4.49
C SER A 122 7.10 12.81 4.90
N PRO A 123 7.67 13.69 5.75
CA PRO A 123 9.02 13.51 6.28
C PRO A 123 9.10 12.34 7.28
N LEU A 124 7.95 11.82 7.74
CA LEU A 124 7.89 10.72 8.70
C LEU A 124 8.52 9.44 8.14
N ALA A 125 8.13 9.07 6.91
CA ALA A 125 8.57 7.83 6.30
C ALA A 125 8.30 7.78 4.79
N ALA A 126 8.94 6.81 4.13
CA ALA A 126 8.56 6.32 2.82
C ALA A 126 8.28 4.81 2.89
N VAL A 127 7.36 4.32 2.07
CA VAL A 127 7.03 2.88 1.97
C VAL A 127 7.21 2.42 0.54
N VAL A 128 7.94 1.33 0.34
CA VAL A 128 8.10 0.64 -0.94
C VAL A 128 7.52 -0.77 -0.80
N ARG A 129 6.52 -1.13 -1.61
CA ARG A 129 5.90 -2.46 -1.61
C ARG A 129 6.15 -3.18 -2.93
N LEU A 130 6.78 -4.33 -2.84
CA LEU A 130 7.26 -5.11 -3.98
C LEU A 130 6.36 -6.33 -4.19
N HIS A 131 5.42 -6.26 -5.13
CA HIS A 131 4.43 -7.31 -5.39
C HIS A 131 4.88 -8.35 -6.43
N GLY A 132 6.06 -8.17 -7.03
CA GLY A 132 6.50 -8.94 -8.18
C GLY A 132 6.04 -8.34 -9.50
N ARG A 133 6.59 -8.83 -10.62
CA ARG A 133 6.28 -8.33 -11.98
C ARG A 133 5.68 -9.41 -12.88
N ASN A 134 5.00 -10.40 -12.30
CA ASN A 134 4.36 -11.48 -13.03
C ASN A 134 3.13 -11.01 -13.84
N GLN A 135 3.35 -10.59 -15.09
CA GLN A 135 2.26 -10.16 -15.97
C GLN A 135 1.30 -11.30 -16.36
N GLN A 136 1.78 -12.54 -16.42
CA GLN A 136 1.01 -13.67 -16.94
C GLN A 136 -0.15 -14.05 -16.01
N THR A 137 0.09 -14.01 -14.70
CA THR A 137 -0.93 -14.39 -13.70
C THR A 137 -1.67 -13.20 -13.12
N TRP A 138 -1.15 -11.96 -13.26
CA TRP A 138 -1.66 -10.74 -12.58
C TRP A 138 -3.18 -10.53 -12.66
N ASN A 139 -3.79 -10.85 -13.80
CA ASN A 139 -5.23 -10.75 -14.02
C ASN A 139 -5.84 -12.07 -14.55
N ALA A 140 -5.11 -13.18 -14.42
CA ALA A 140 -5.61 -14.49 -14.83
C ALA A 140 -6.92 -14.79 -14.07
N ARG A 141 -7.97 -15.10 -14.84
CA ARG A 141 -9.29 -15.49 -14.31
C ARG A 141 -9.32 -16.96 -13.86
N ASP A 142 -8.42 -17.77 -14.43
CA ASP A 142 -8.29 -19.20 -14.16
C ASP A 142 -7.19 -19.49 -13.11
N SER A 143 -6.80 -18.47 -12.34
CA SER A 143 -5.85 -18.62 -11.23
C SER A 143 -6.47 -19.52 -10.17
N THR A 144 -5.79 -20.60 -9.82
CA THR A 144 -6.25 -21.54 -8.80
C THR A 144 -6.05 -20.99 -7.39
N ALA A 145 -5.12 -20.04 -7.20
CA ALA A 145 -4.90 -19.34 -5.95
C ALA A 145 -4.61 -17.84 -6.17
N ALA A 146 -5.13 -16.98 -5.29
CA ALA A 146 -4.84 -15.53 -5.33
C ALA A 146 -3.34 -15.21 -5.19
N SER A 147 -2.55 -16.12 -4.62
CA SER A 147 -1.10 -16.05 -4.50
C SER A 147 -0.34 -16.19 -5.82
N ASP A 148 -0.94 -16.79 -6.86
CA ASP A 148 -0.24 -17.03 -8.13
C ASP A 148 0.19 -15.72 -8.80
N ARG A 149 -0.52 -14.62 -8.52
CA ARG A 149 -0.20 -13.25 -8.95
C ARG A 149 1.09 -12.70 -8.33
N PHE A 150 1.45 -13.22 -7.16
CA PHE A 150 2.62 -12.82 -6.39
C PHE A 150 3.78 -13.82 -6.53
N ASN A 151 3.63 -14.87 -7.35
CA ASN A 151 4.72 -15.79 -7.69
C ASN A 151 5.69 -15.08 -8.65
N TYR A 152 6.73 -14.50 -8.07
CA TYR A 152 7.75 -13.77 -8.80
C TYR A 152 9.03 -13.70 -7.97
N ASP A 153 10.07 -14.35 -8.48
CA ASP A 153 11.41 -14.24 -7.92
C ASP A 153 12.17 -13.12 -8.64
N TYR A 154 12.42 -12.02 -7.94
CA TYR A 154 13.15 -10.88 -8.50
C TYR A 154 14.58 -11.30 -8.85
N ARG A 155 15.04 -10.93 -10.04
CA ARG A 155 16.45 -11.09 -10.39
C ARG A 155 17.27 -10.07 -9.64
N GLU A 156 18.51 -10.40 -9.32
CA GLU A 156 19.45 -9.49 -8.63
C GLU A 156 19.55 -8.13 -9.32
N ALA A 157 19.64 -8.10 -10.65
CA ALA A 157 19.66 -6.86 -11.42
C ALA A 157 18.41 -5.98 -11.23
N GLU A 158 17.24 -6.59 -10.99
CA GLU A 158 16.00 -5.87 -10.72
C GLU A 158 15.99 -5.29 -9.31
N LEU A 159 16.57 -6.00 -8.34
CA LEU A 159 16.77 -5.50 -6.97
C LEU A 159 17.83 -4.39 -6.92
N ALA A 160 18.94 -4.55 -7.65
CA ALA A 160 19.98 -3.55 -7.78
C ALA A 160 19.44 -2.22 -8.35
N ALA A 161 18.50 -2.30 -9.31
CA ALA A 161 17.84 -1.11 -9.86
C ALA A 161 16.97 -0.35 -8.83
N LEU A 162 16.60 -0.96 -7.70
CA LEU A 162 15.83 -0.31 -6.62
C LEU A 162 16.74 0.43 -5.63
N VAL A 163 18.03 0.10 -5.56
CA VAL A 163 18.97 0.62 -4.55
C VAL A 163 19.07 2.15 -4.62
N ASP A 164 19.35 2.69 -5.80
CA ASP A 164 19.52 4.14 -5.96
C ASP A 164 18.24 4.92 -5.64
N PRO A 165 17.05 4.58 -6.17
CA PRO A 165 15.80 5.21 -5.76
C PRO A 165 15.54 5.14 -4.25
N ILE A 166 15.78 3.98 -3.62
CA ILE A 166 15.62 3.80 -2.16
C ILE A 166 16.58 4.74 -1.40
N ARG A 167 17.85 4.82 -1.81
CA ARG A 167 18.86 5.72 -1.20
C ARG A 167 18.49 7.18 -1.37
N VAL A 168 17.89 7.56 -2.50
CA VAL A 168 17.44 8.94 -2.75
C VAL A 168 16.30 9.32 -1.80
N ILE A 169 15.25 8.50 -1.70
CA ILE A 169 14.12 8.82 -0.80
C ILE A 169 14.54 8.77 0.67
N ALA A 170 15.48 7.89 1.04
CA ALA A 170 16.00 7.77 2.41
C ALA A 170 16.68 9.05 2.91
N LYS A 171 17.16 9.93 2.02
CA LYS A 171 17.80 11.21 2.41
C LYS A 171 16.81 12.24 2.94
N VAL A 172 15.51 12.08 2.67
CA VAL A 172 14.50 13.12 2.94
C VAL A 172 13.38 12.67 3.88
N VAL A 173 13.47 11.44 4.41
CA VAL A 173 12.50 10.89 5.38
C VAL A 173 13.21 10.28 6.57
N ALA A 174 12.54 10.22 7.71
CA ALA A 174 13.13 9.64 8.92
C ALA A 174 13.27 8.11 8.86
N ARG A 175 12.46 7.43 8.03
CA ARG A 175 12.51 5.96 7.87
C ARG A 175 12.02 5.51 6.51
N VAL A 176 12.65 4.49 5.94
CA VAL A 176 12.16 3.79 4.75
C VAL A 176 11.74 2.39 5.13
N TYR A 177 10.52 2.01 4.78
CA TYR A 177 10.02 0.64 4.92
C TYR A 177 9.98 -0.01 3.54
N VAL A 178 10.76 -1.08 3.33
CA VAL A 178 10.67 -1.89 2.11
C VAL A 178 10.01 -3.21 2.48
N VAL A 179 8.89 -3.53 1.81
CA VAL A 179 8.07 -4.72 2.10
C VAL A 179 7.95 -5.56 0.85
N PHE A 180 8.51 -6.77 0.92
CA PHE A 180 8.32 -7.79 -0.10
C PHE A 180 6.96 -8.47 0.08
N ASN A 181 6.14 -8.43 -0.95
CA ASN A 181 4.81 -9.02 -1.02
C ASN A 181 4.69 -10.07 -2.15
N ASN A 182 5.79 -10.39 -2.84
CA ASN A 182 5.94 -11.57 -3.69
C ASN A 182 6.05 -12.82 -2.79
N ASN A 183 4.90 -13.35 -2.38
CA ASN A 183 4.77 -14.27 -1.25
C ASN A 183 4.65 -15.75 -1.63
N TYR A 184 5.20 -16.14 -2.79
CA TYR A 184 5.28 -17.54 -3.17
C TYR A 184 6.52 -18.19 -2.56
N GLU A 185 6.30 -19.23 -1.74
CA GLU A 185 7.35 -19.95 -0.99
C GLU A 185 8.26 -19.01 -0.17
N ASP A 186 9.58 -19.03 -0.41
CA ASP A 186 10.59 -18.24 0.30
C ASP A 186 11.10 -17.04 -0.52
N GLN A 187 10.50 -16.77 -1.69
CA GLN A 187 10.99 -15.77 -2.64
C GLN A 187 11.09 -14.37 -2.01
N GLY A 188 10.07 -13.95 -1.25
CA GLY A 188 10.08 -12.64 -0.58
C GLY A 188 11.23 -12.49 0.42
N GLN A 189 11.52 -13.55 1.20
CA GLN A 189 12.59 -13.57 2.18
C GLN A 189 13.97 -13.56 1.52
N ARG A 190 14.17 -14.38 0.47
CA ARG A 190 15.44 -14.39 -0.29
C ARG A 190 15.69 -13.04 -0.96
N ASN A 191 14.67 -12.46 -1.58
CA ASN A 191 14.79 -11.16 -2.25
C ASN A 191 15.05 -10.02 -1.26
N ALA A 192 14.47 -10.08 -0.06
CA ALA A 192 14.81 -9.15 1.02
C ALA A 192 16.28 -9.27 1.45
N MET A 193 16.79 -10.48 1.63
CA MET A 193 18.20 -10.70 1.99
C MET A 193 19.17 -10.19 0.91
N THR A 194 18.87 -10.45 -0.37
CA THR A 194 19.66 -9.92 -1.48
C THR A 194 19.64 -8.40 -1.52
N LEU A 195 18.46 -7.77 -1.38
CA LEU A 195 18.37 -6.31 -1.36
C LEU A 195 19.11 -5.69 -0.16
N MET A 196 19.07 -6.33 1.01
CA MET A 196 19.84 -5.89 2.18
C MET A 196 21.35 -5.90 1.88
N ALA A 197 21.87 -6.97 1.28
CA ALA A 197 23.28 -7.04 0.90
C ALA A 197 23.66 -5.91 -0.08
N LEU A 198 22.84 -5.68 -1.11
CA LEU A 198 23.07 -4.61 -2.09
C LEU A 198 22.98 -3.19 -1.48
N LEU A 199 22.21 -3.00 -0.41
CA LEU A 199 22.10 -1.71 0.28
C LEU A 199 23.32 -1.41 1.17
N ASP A 200 24.04 -2.44 1.62
CA ASP A 200 25.22 -2.35 2.49
C ASP A 200 26.54 -2.11 1.71
N GLU A 201 26.52 -2.20 0.37
CA GLU A 201 27.65 -1.92 -0.54
C GLU A 201 27.91 -0.41 -0.76
#